data_AF-A0A933TDX8-F1
#
_entry.id   AF-A0A933TDX8-F1
#
_cell.length_a   1.000
_cell.length_b   1.000
_cell.length_c   1.000
_cell.angle_alpha   90.00
_cell.angle_beta   90.00
_cell.angle_gamma   90.00
#
_symmetry.space_group_name_H-M   'P 1'
#
loop_
_entity.id
_entity.type
_entity.pdbx_description
1 polymer ?
#
loop_
_entity_poly.entity_id
_entity_poly.type
_entity_poly.pdbx_seq_one_letter_code
_entity_poly.pdbx_strand_id
1 'polypeptide(L)' 'MIKKTHVKSFYNGIFVTCYEVKGVKYVANQHGDWDVYEGEYVRGERTRIMPKDSEEIKNIIKEHTMHHGGKR' A
#
# COMPACT_ATOMS: atom_id res chain seq x y z
N MET A 1 -2.08 -1.26 13.93
CA MET A 1 -1.19 -2.34 13.45
C MET A 1 -1.22 -2.31 11.93
N ILE A 2 -0.06 -2.13 11.30
CA ILE A 2 0.08 -2.11 9.84
C ILE A 2 0.24 -3.55 9.37
N LYS A 3 -0.57 -3.97 8.40
CA LYS A 3 -0.41 -5.29 7.76
C LYS A 3 0.24 -5.12 6.39
N LYS A 4 1.32 -5.85 6.13
CA LYS A 4 1.93 -5.95 4.81
C LYS A 4 1.53 -7.25 4.15
N THR A 5 1.00 -7.17 2.93
CA THR A 5 0.66 -8.32 2.09
C THR A 5 1.13 -8.11 0.66
N HIS A 6 1.20 -9.18 -0.12
CA HIS A 6 1.36 -9.09 -1.56
C HIS A 6 0.01 -9.38 -2.21
N VAL A 7 -0.44 -8.50 -3.10
CA VAL A 7 -1.70 -8.64 -3.83
C VAL A 7 -1.42 -8.72 -5.31
N LYS A 8 -2.24 -9.47 -6.05
CA LYS A 8 -2.09 -9.55 -7.51
C LYS A 8 -2.67 -8.27 -8.12
N SER A 9 -1.84 -7.51 -8.83
CA SER A 9 -2.27 -6.36 -9.60
C SER A 9 -3.27 -6.79 -10.68
N PHE A 10 -4.39 -6.08 -10.76
CA PHE A 10 -5.41 -6.32 -11.78
C PHE A 10 -4.91 -5.97 -13.19
N TYR A 11 -4.05 -4.96 -13.32
CA TYR A 11 -3.63 -4.41 -14.61
C TYR A 11 -2.65 -5.30 -15.37
N ASN A 12 -1.68 -5.89 -14.64
CA ASN A 12 -0.57 -6.62 -15.26
C ASN A 12 -0.38 -8.03 -14.68
N GLY A 13 -1.18 -8.43 -13.69
CA GLY A 13 -1.11 -9.77 -13.08
C GLY A 13 0.11 -10.00 -12.18
N ILE A 14 0.92 -8.97 -11.91
CA ILE A 14 2.12 -9.06 -11.08
C ILE A 14 1.75 -8.91 -9.59
N PHE A 15 2.46 -9.60 -8.70
CA PHE A 15 2.30 -9.38 -7.27
C PHE A 15 2.96 -8.06 -6.85
N VAL A 16 2.17 -7.19 -6.24
CA VAL A 16 2.59 -5.88 -5.75
C VAL A 16 2.42 -5.79 -4.23
N THR A 17 3.18 -4.91 -3.60
CA THR A 17 3.10 -4.69 -2.15
C THR A 17 1.83 -3.92 -1.80
N CYS A 18 1.11 -4.39 -0.79
CA CYS A 18 -0.03 -3.72 -0.20
C CYS A 18 0.21 -3.52 1.31
N TYR A 19 0.09 -2.28 1.77
CA TYR A 19 0.00 -1.95 3.20
C TYR A 19 -1.45 -1.66 3.56
N GLU A 20 -1.95 -2.25 4.64
CA GLU A 20 -3.28 -1.97 5.18
C GLU A 20 -3.16 -1.28 6.54
N VAL A 21 -3.78 -0.11 6.65
CA VAL A 21 -3.76 0.75 7.84
C VAL A 21 -5.18 1.19 8.14
N LYS A 22 -5.75 0.73 9.27
CA LYS A 22 -7.12 1.10 9.72
C LYS A 22 -8.20 0.88 8.64
N GLY A 23 -8.08 -0.17 7.83
CA GLY A 23 -9.01 -0.49 6.74
C GLY A 23 -8.69 0.18 5.41
N VAL A 24 -7.75 1.13 5.38
CA VAL A 24 -7.25 1.76 4.15
C VAL A 24 -6.13 0.91 3.55
N LYS A 25 -6.21 0.59 2.26
CA LYS A 25 -5.18 -0.15 1.54
C LYS A 25 -4.37 0.77 0.64
N TYR A 26 -3.06 0.67 0.76
CA TYR A 26 -2.08 1.37 -0.04
C TYR A 26 -1.38 0.33 -0.91
N VAL A 27 -1.66 0.33 -2.21
CA VAL A 27 -1.16 -0.68 -3.16
C VAL A 27 -0.12 -0.05 -4.06
N ALA A 28 1.08 -0.61 -4.11
CA ALA A 28 2.13 -0.13 -4.99
C ALA A 28 1.72 -0.34 -6.47
N ASN A 29 1.79 0.72 -7.26
CA ASN A 29 1.49 0.68 -8.68
C ASN A 29 2.78 0.62 -9.53
N GLN A 30 2.63 0.39 -10.83
CA GLN A 30 3.75 0.22 -11.75
C GLN A 30 4.58 1.49 -11.98
N HIS A 31 4.03 2.67 -11.64
CA HIS A 31 4.72 3.96 -11.76
C HIS A 31 5.60 4.25 -10.54
N GLY A 32 5.57 3.37 -9.54
CA GLY A 32 6.29 3.52 -8.28
C GLY A 32 5.51 4.26 -7.22
N ASP A 33 4.29 4.72 -7.52
CA ASP A 33 3.38 5.40 -6.60
C ASP A 33 2.42 4.40 -5.91
N TRP A 34 1.49 4.91 -5.12
CA TRP A 34 0.60 4.12 -4.29
C TRP A 34 -0.86 4.45 -4.57
N ASP A 35 -1.64 3.46 -5.00
CA ASP A 35 -3.09 3.57 -5.12
C ASP A 35 -3.71 3.36 -3.74
N VAL A 36 -4.55 4.31 -3.31
CA VAL A 36 -5.18 4.32 -1.99
C VAL A 36 -6.66 3.97 -2.10
N TYR A 37 -7.06 2.96 -1.32
CA TYR A 37 -8.42 2.45 -1.25
C TYR A 37 -8.93 2.56 0.19
N GLU A 38 -9.86 3.47 0.43
CA GLU A 38 -10.48 3.69 1.75
C GLU A 38 -11.69 2.76 2.01
N GLY A 39 -12.03 1.89 1.06
CA GLY A 39 -13.16 0.97 1.13
C GLY A 39 -13.08 -0.15 0.09
N GLU A 40 -14.24 -0.66 -0.34
CA GLU A 40 -14.30 -1.65 -1.41
C GLU A 40 -13.86 -1.05 -2.74
N TYR A 41 -13.16 -1.85 -3.55
CA TYR A 41 -12.82 -1.45 -4.90
C TYR A 41 -14.08 -1.37 -5.75
N VAL A 42 -14.41 -0.17 -6.25
CA VAL A 42 -15.47 0.02 -7.24
C VAL A 42 -14.84 0.19 -8.61
N ARG A 43 -15.16 -0.73 -9.53
CA ARG A 43 -14.62 -0.72 -10.88
C ARG A 43 -15.01 0.59 -11.61
N GLY A 44 -14.02 1.33 -12.06
CA GLY A 44 -14.21 2.58 -12.80
C GLY A 44 -14.15 3.85 -11.94
N GLU A 45 -14.13 3.72 -10.62
CA GLU A 45 -13.87 4.87 -9.75
C GLU A 45 -12.38 5.23 -9.73
N ARG A 46 -12.11 6.53 -9.66
CA ARG A 46 -10.75 7.04 -9.51
C ARG A 46 -10.29 6.81 -8.08
N THR A 47 -9.25 6.01 -7.94
CA THR A 47 -8.52 5.87 -6.69
C THR A 47 -7.63 7.08 -6.48
N ARG A 48 -7.44 7.45 -5.21
CA ARG A 48 -6.46 8.48 -4.86
C ARG A 48 -5.07 7.89 -5.07
N ILE A 49 -4.22 8.59 -5.80
CA ILE A 49 -2.82 8.19 -5.99
C ILE A 49 -1.95 9.01 -5.04
N MET A 50 -1.12 8.34 -4.26
CA MET A 50 -0.14 8.95 -3.37
C MET A 50 1.27 8.75 -3.92
N PRO A 51 2.06 9.83 -4.05
CA PRO A 51 3.45 9.72 -4.45
C PRO A 51 4.25 8.86 -3.48
N LYS A 52 5.21 8.09 -3.98
CA LYS A 52 6.15 7.31 -3.14
C LYS A 52 6.88 8.14 -2.09
N ASP A 53 7.10 9.42 -2.40
CA ASP A 53 7.85 10.34 -1.56
C ASP A 53 7.00 11.03 -0.50
N SER A 54 5.69 10.77 -0.48
CA SER A 54 4.80 11.27 0.55
C SER A 54 5.21 10.79 1.94
N GLU A 55 5.11 11.70 2.90
CA GLU A 55 5.49 11.45 4.28
C GLU A 55 4.64 10.36 4.94
N GLU A 56 3.37 10.27 4.54
CA GLU A 56 2.45 9.22 4.96
C GLU A 56 2.95 7.83 4.57
N ILE A 57 3.32 7.59 3.31
CA ILE A 57 3.85 6.29 2.86
C ILE A 57 5.17 5.97 3.57
N LYS A 58 6.06 6.94 3.71
CA LYS A 58 7.34 6.77 4.43
C LYS A 58 7.10 6.36 5.88
N ASN A 59 6.14 6.97 6.56
CA ASN A 59 5.77 6.65 7.94
C ASN A 59 5.18 5.24 8.05
N ILE A 60 4.29 4.84 7.13
CA ILE A 60 3.70 3.50 7.10
C ILE A 60 4.79 2.43 6.96
N ILE A 61 5.70 2.61 6.01
CA ILE A 61 6.82 1.69 5.79
C ILE A 61 7.72 1.64 7.03
N LYS A 62 8.10 2.81 7.57
CA LYS A 62 8.97 2.91 8.74
C LYS A 62 8.36 2.22 9.96
N GLU A 63 7.10 2.50 10.29
CA GLU A 63 6.39 1.90 11.42
C GLU A 63 6.32 0.38 11.26
N HIS A 64 5.92 -0.13 10.09
CA HIS A 64 5.91 -1.57 9.81
C HIS A 64 7.30 -2.20 10.00
N THR A 65 8.35 -1.54 9.53
CA THR A 65 9.73 -2.07 9.57
C THR A 65 10.32 -2.03 10.98
N MET A 66 10.03 -0.99 11.77
CA MET A 66 10.48 -0.87 13.17
C MET A 66 9.83 -1.96 14.05
N HIS A 67 8.55 -2.25 13.85
CA HIS A 67 7.85 -3.29 14.62
C HIS A 67 8.26 -4.72 14.24
N HIS A 68 8.75 -4.94 13.01
CA HIS A 68 9.25 -6.25 12.56
C HIS A 68 10.78 -6.42 12.66
N GLY A 69 11.53 -5.33 12.92
CA GLY A 69 13.00 -5.33 13.04
C GLY A 69 13.57 -5.78 14.39
N GLY A 70 12.71 -6.11 15.37
CA GLY A 70 13.10 -6.53 16.72
C GLY A 70 13.47 -8.01 16.89
N LYS A 71 13.92 -8.69 15.84
CA LYS A 71 14.51 -10.04 15.94
C LYS A 71 15.78 -10.10 15.10
N ARG A 72 16.89 -9.68 15.71
CA ARG A 72 18.21 -10.25 15.46
C ARG A 72 18.83 -10.56 16.81
#